data_AF-A0A1B7VIT5-F1
#
_entry.id   AF-A0A1B7VIT5-F1
#
_cell.length_a   1.000
_cell.length_b   1.000
_cell.length_c   1.000
_cell.angle_alpha   90.00
_cell.angle_beta   90.00
_cell.angle_gamma   90.00
#
_symmetry.space_group_name_H-M   'P 1'
#
loop_
_entity.id
_entity.type
_entity.pdbx_description
1 polymer ?
#
loop_
_entity_poly.entity_id
_entity_poly.type
_entity_poly.pdbx_seq_one_letter_code
_entity_poly.pdbx_strand_id
1 'polypeptide(L)' 'MKEGNIILTPIPQVNGEIKNRPALILKEMPKYQDFLVCGISTQLKQYIANFDEIISLVQKHLEQCCYTINI' A
#
# COMPACT_ATOMS: atom_id res chain seq x y z
N MET A 1 11.92 -9.75 1.88
CA MET A 1 11.13 -8.52 1.58
C MET A 1 12.01 -7.33 1.91
N LYS A 2 12.00 -6.26 1.11
CA LYS A 2 12.86 -5.08 1.31
C LYS A 2 12.05 -3.79 1.22
N GLU A 3 12.56 -2.72 1.81
CA GLU A 3 12.02 -1.37 1.65
C GLU A 3 11.84 -1.03 0.15
N GLY A 4 10.71 -0.41 -0.18
CA GLY A 4 10.33 -0.10 -1.56
C GLY A 4 9.68 -1.26 -2.34
N ASN A 5 9.62 -2.48 -1.79
CA ASN A 5 8.86 -3.56 -2.43
C ASN A 5 7.35 -3.38 -2.22
N ILE A 6 6.58 -3.68 -3.27
CA ILE A 6 5.14 -3.83 -3.19
C ILE A 6 4.83 -5.31 -2.95
N ILE A 7 4.02 -5.56 -1.93
CA ILE A 7 3.62 -6.90 -1.50
C ILE A 7 2.11 -7.00 -1.47
N LEU A 8 1.56 -8.20 -1.61
CA LEU A 8 0.15 -8.47 -1.29
C LEU A 8 0.08 -8.99 0.14
N THR A 9 -0.71 -8.33 0.98
CA THR A 9 -0.90 -8.72 2.37
C THR A 9 -2.39 -8.85 2.70
N PRO A 10 -2.81 -9.88 3.46
CA PRO A 10 -4.18 -10.01 3.93
C PRO A 10 -4.47 -8.97 5.00
N ILE A 11 -5.30 -7.98 4.68
CA ILE A 11 -5.71 -6.92 5.61
C ILE A 11 -7.15 -7.17 6.07
N PRO A 12 -7.40 -7.35 7.38
CA PRO A 12 -8.75 -7.42 7.92
C PRO A 12 -9.47 -6.09 7.70
N GLN A 13 -10.69 -6.15 7.20
CA GLN A 13 -11.56 -5.00 6.97
C GLN A 13 -12.52 -4.83 8.14
N VAL A 14 -13.09 -3.63 8.29
CA VAL A 14 -14.05 -3.30 9.35
C VAL A 14 -15.30 -4.20 9.31
N ASN A 15 -15.67 -4.72 8.15
CA ASN A 15 -16.78 -5.66 7.99
C ASN A 15 -16.41 -7.12 8.36
N GLY A 16 -15.21 -7.38 8.87
CA GLY A 16 -14.72 -8.71 9.23
C GLY A 16 -14.17 -9.52 8.05
N GLU A 17 -14.24 -9.01 6.82
CA GLU A 17 -13.65 -9.69 5.66
C GLU A 17 -12.13 -9.49 5.63
N ILE A 18 -11.39 -10.54 5.26
CA ILE A 18 -9.96 -10.44 4.97
C ILE A 18 -9.80 -10.23 3.47
N LYS A 19 -9.18 -9.12 3.07
CA LYS A 19 -8.88 -8.83 1.66
C LYS A 19 -7.39 -8.69 1.44
N ASN A 20 -6.90 -9.34 0.40
CA ASN A 20 -5.53 -9.12 -0.06
C ASN A 20 -5.45 -7.74 -0.67
N ARG A 21 -4.63 -6.87 -0.08
CA ARG A 21 -4.37 -5.52 -0.58
C ARG A 21 -2.89 -5.36 -0.88
N PRO A 22 -2.54 -4.65 -1.96
CA PRO A 22 -1.16 -4.25 -2.17
C PRO A 22 -0.73 -3.32 -1.04
N ALA A 23 0.51 -3.44 -0.60
CA ALA A 23 1.13 -2.56 0.39
C ALA A 23 2.59 -2.32 0.03
N LEU A 24 3.06 -1.09 0.24
CA LEU A 24 4.45 -0.69 0.08
C LEU A 24 5.19 -0.91 1.40
N ILE A 25 6.34 -1.58 1.35
CA ILE A 25 7.21 -1.69 2.53
C ILE A 25 7.95 -0.37 2.71
N LEU A 26 7.68 0.31 3.82
CA LEU A 26 8.35 1.55 4.19
C LEU A 26 9.64 1.27 4.94
N LYS A 27 9.60 0.36 5.92
CA LYS A 27 10.73 0.10 6.80
C LYS A 27 10.66 -1.28 7.45
N GLU A 28 11.81 -1.92 7.62
CA GLU A 28 11.93 -3.06 8.55
C GLU A 28 12.12 -2.55 9.99
N MET A 29 11.24 -2.98 10.88
CA MET A 29 11.27 -2.62 12.30
C MET A 29 12.30 -3.47 13.03
N PRO A 30 13.14 -2.86 13.90
CA PRO A 30 14.13 -3.59 14.66
C PRO A 30 13.46 -4.59 15.62
N LYS A 31 14.19 -5.64 16.01
CA LYS A 31 13.85 -6.68 17.01
C LYS A 31 13.07 -7.90 16.49
N TYR A 32 12.06 -7.73 15.64
CA TYR A 32 11.18 -8.85 15.24
C TYR A 32 11.09 -9.10 13.73
N GLN A 33 11.85 -8.34 12.92
CA GLN A 33 11.75 -8.40 11.44
C GLN A 33 10.33 -8.09 10.94
N ASP A 34 9.57 -7.33 11.73
CA ASP A 34 8.27 -6.82 11.31
C ASP A 34 8.47 -5.72 10.27
N PHE A 35 7.50 -5.54 9.37
CA PHE A 35 7.55 -4.50 8.36
C PHE A 35 6.52 -3.42 8.65
N LEU A 36 6.97 -2.18 8.74
CA LEU A 36 6.10 -1.03 8.60
C LEU A 36 5.73 -0.92 7.12
N VAL A 37 4.43 -1.02 6.84
CA VAL A 37 3.90 -1.00 5.48
C VAL A 37 2.84 0.08 5.33
N CYS A 38 2.75 0.61 4.12
CA CYS A 38 1.73 1.54 3.70
C CYS A 38 0.73 0.82 2.78
N GLY A 39 -0.57 0.94 3.05
CA GLY A 39 -1.61 0.37 2.19
C GLY A 39 -1.67 1.07 0.83
N ILE A 40 -1.88 0.28 -0.23
CA ILE A 40 -2.10 0.77 -1.58
C ILE A 40 -3.55 0.51 -2.01
N SER A 41 -4.21 1.52 -2.58
CA SER A 41 -5.59 1.42 -3.06
C SER A 41 -5.75 1.99 -4.46
N THR A 42 -6.58 1.33 -5.27
CA THR A 42 -7.00 1.81 -6.60
C THR A 42 -8.24 2.72 -6.53
N GLN A 43 -8.84 2.88 -5.35
CA GLN A 43 -10.07 3.67 -5.18
C GLN A 43 -9.74 5.16 -5.03
N LEU A 44 -9.63 5.86 -6.15
CA LEU A 44 -9.22 7.27 -6.17
C LEU A 44 -10.20 8.23 -5.49
N LYS A 45 -11.46 7.81 -5.28
CA LYS A 45 -12.48 8.62 -4.59
C LYS A 45 -12.16 8.88 -3.12
N GLN A 46 -11.24 8.12 -2.52
CA GLN A 46 -10.86 8.22 -1.11
C GLN A 46 -9.58 9.04 -0.89
N TYR A 47 -9.05 9.68 -1.93
CA TYR A 47 -7.82 10.47 -1.86
C TYR A 47 -7.95 11.67 -0.91
N ILE A 48 -6.95 11.83 -0.04
CA ILE A 48 -6.76 12.94 0.89
C ILE A 48 -5.47 13.67 0.52
N ALA A 49 -5.61 14.92 0.09
CA ALA A 49 -4.47 15.76 -0.26
C ALA A 49 -3.52 15.98 0.94
N ASN A 50 -2.21 15.96 0.67
CA ASN A 50 -1.12 16.08 1.65
C ASN A 50 -1.00 14.90 2.64
N PHE A 51 -1.69 13.80 2.37
CA PHE A 51 -1.62 12.57 3.17
C PHE A 51 -1.36 11.37 2.26
N ASP A 52 -2.14 11.28 1.19
CA ASP A 52 -1.98 10.27 0.17
C ASP A 52 -1.03 10.74 -0.93
N GLU A 53 -0.24 9.81 -1.46
CA GLU A 53 0.61 10.03 -2.63
C GLU A 53 0.10 9.25 -3.83
N ILE A 54 0.00 9.91 -5.00
CA ILE A 54 -0.44 9.28 -6.25
C ILE A 54 0.73 8.55 -6.88
N ILE A 55 0.66 7.22 -6.97
CA ILE A 55 1.63 6.47 -7.77
C ILE A 55 1.09 6.38 -9.21
N SER A 56 1.80 7.02 -10.13
CA SER A 56 1.57 6.87 -11.56
C SER A 56 2.51 5.83 -12.15
N LEU A 57 1.96 4.87 -12.89
CA LEU A 57 2.72 3.87 -13.64
C LEU A 57 3.27 4.48 -14.93
N VAL A 58 4.14 5.49 -14.81
CA VAL A 58 4.93 5.95 -15.95
C VAL A 58 6.11 4.98 -16.14
N GLN A 59 5.78 3.71 -16.45
CA GLN A 59 6.41 2.87 -17.46
C GLN A 59 5.94 1.41 -17.37
N LYS A 60 5.43 0.92 -18.51
CA LYS A 60 5.03 -0.44 -18.91
C LYS A 60 3.78 -1.05 -18.24
N HIS A 61 2.66 -0.67 -18.85
CA HIS A 61 1.61 -1.59 -19.29
C HIS A 61 0.93 -2.43 -18.19
N LEU A 62 0.34 -1.76 -17.19
CA LEU A 62 -0.79 -2.28 -16.43
C LEU A 62 -1.63 -1.06 -16.01
N GLU A 63 -2.90 -1.02 -16.40
CA GLU A 63 -3.84 -0.01 -15.95
C GLU A 63 -4.17 -0.28 -14.47
N GLN A 64 -3.66 0.55 -13.56
CA GLN A 64 -4.32 0.89 -12.30
C GLN A 64 -3.54 2.00 -11.58
N CYS A 65 -4.16 3.18 -11.49
CA CYS A 65 -3.72 4.24 -10.59
C CYS A 65 -3.87 3.74 -9.15
N CYS A 66 -2.76 3.73 -8.42
CA CYS A 66 -2.67 3.18 -7.07
C CYS A 66 -2.11 4.29 -6.16
N TYR A 67 -2.78 4.63 -5.06
CA TYR A 67 -2.26 5.60 -4.08
C TYR A 67 -1.60 4.91 -2.90
N THR A 68 -0.65 5.59 -2.26
CA THR A 68 0.04 5.21 -1.02
C THR A 68 -0.57 6.01 0.13
N ILE A 69 -1.19 5.34 1.11
CA ILE A 69 -1.74 5.95 2.34
C ILE A 69 -0.66 5.95 3.44
N ASN A 70 0.05 7.06 3.63
CA ASN A 70 1.01 7.20 4.73
C ASN A 70 0.27 7.32 6.07
N ILE A 71 0.05 6.21 6.78
CA ILE A 71 -0.52 6.20 8.15
C ILE A 71 0.51 6.73 9.15
#